data_AF-A0A131Z597-F1
#
_entry.id   AF-A0A131Z597-F1
#
_cell.length_a   1.000
_cell.length_b   1.000
_cell.length_c   1.000
_cell.angle_alpha   90.00
_cell.angle_beta   90.00
_cell.angle_gamma   90.00
#
_symmetry.space_group_name_H-M   'P 1'
#
loop_
_entity.id
_entity.type
_entity.pdbx_description
1 polymer ?
#
loop_
_entity_poly.entity_id
_entity_poly.type
_entity_poly.pdbx_seq_one_letter_code
_entity_poly.pdbx_strand_id
1 'polypeptide(L)'
;MGLHFGNLVKLRGIVTYRLSPYEQRAFAGLIKQGIPNVIRRTKDQILYVLPPFVVTYLIYDWGEREHKKSMRKNPADFANDK
;
A
#
# COMPACT_ATOMS: atom_id res chain seq x y z
N MET A 1 28.01 -22.68 -6.13
CA MET A 1 28.17 -22.46 -7.58
C MET A 1 26.78 -22.14 -8.14
N GLY A 2 26.55 -20.90 -8.57
CA GLY A 2 25.21 -20.42 -8.96
C GLY A 2 25.03 -20.32 -10.47
N LEU A 3 23.83 -19.95 -10.91
CA LEU A 3 23.58 -19.59 -12.30
C LEU A 3 24.24 -18.23 -12.59
N HIS A 4 24.92 -18.13 -13.72
CA HIS A 4 25.63 -16.93 -14.17
C HIS A 4 25.30 -16.63 -15.63
N PHE A 5 25.52 -15.39 -16.07
CA PHE A 5 25.38 -15.03 -17.49
C PHE A 5 26.16 -16.01 -18.38
N GLY A 6 25.47 -16.59 -19.37
CA GLY A 6 25.96 -17.71 -20.19
C GLY A 6 25.39 -19.08 -19.81
N ASN A 7 25.03 -19.30 -18.54
CA ASN A 7 24.47 -20.56 -18.02
C ASN A 7 23.11 -20.37 -17.31
N LEU A 8 22.33 -19.36 -17.71
CA LEU A 8 21.04 -19.05 -17.07
C LEU A 8 19.92 -19.98 -17.55
N VAL A 9 19.65 -19.97 -18.86
CA VAL A 9 18.50 -20.64 -19.48
C VAL A 9 18.75 -20.85 -20.96
N LYS A 10 18.17 -21.90 -21.54
CA LYS A 10 18.19 -22.17 -22.98
C LYS A 10 17.01 -21.45 -23.66
N LEU A 11 17.28 -20.36 -24.37
CA LEU A 11 16.31 -19.62 -25.18
C LEU A 11 16.62 -19.81 -26.68
N ARG A 12 15.60 -19.96 -27.52
CA ARG A 12 15.74 -20.09 -28.98
C ARG A 12 14.67 -19.24 -29.67
N GLY A 13 15.03 -18.54 -30.75
CA GLY A 13 14.07 -17.86 -31.64
C GLY A 13 13.49 -16.53 -31.14
N ILE A 14 14.11 -15.86 -30.17
CA ILE A 14 13.64 -14.56 -29.67
C ILE A 14 14.51 -13.44 -30.27
N VAL A 15 13.89 -12.48 -30.93
CA VAL A 15 14.55 -11.27 -31.45
C VAL A 15 14.05 -10.06 -30.67
N THR A 16 14.96 -9.23 -30.14
CA THR A 16 14.63 -8.04 -29.37
C THR A 16 15.24 -6.79 -29.99
N TYR A 17 14.43 -5.74 -30.16
CA TYR A 17 14.88 -4.44 -30.69
C TYR A 17 14.94 -3.40 -29.58
N ARG A 18 15.92 -2.49 -29.66
CA ARG A 18 16.11 -1.40 -28.70
C ARG A 18 16.60 -0.16 -29.44
N LEU A 19 16.21 1.02 -28.96
CA LEU A 19 16.74 2.31 -29.41
C LEU A 19 17.81 2.81 -28.43
N SER A 20 18.78 3.58 -28.91
CA SER A 20 19.76 4.25 -28.05
C SER A 20 19.05 5.15 -27.03
N PRO A 21 19.51 5.23 -25.77
CA PRO A 21 18.90 6.11 -24.77
C PRO A 21 18.86 7.59 -25.19
N TYR A 22 19.84 8.03 -25.99
CA TYR A 22 19.92 9.41 -26.49
C TYR A 22 18.87 9.73 -27.57
N GLU A 23 18.27 8.70 -28.16
CA GLU A 23 17.18 8.82 -29.15
C GLU A 23 15.80 8.70 -28.50
N GLN A 24 15.73 8.37 -27.21
CA GLN A 24 14.48 8.18 -26.47
C GLN A 24 14.17 9.40 -25.59
N ARG A 25 12.89 9.62 -25.33
CA ARG A 25 12.43 10.62 -24.34
C ARG A 25 12.29 9.95 -22.98
N ALA A 26 13.03 10.43 -21.98
CA ALA A 26 13.01 9.85 -20.62
C ALA A 26 11.61 9.80 -19.98
N PHE A 27 10.77 10.82 -20.23
CA PHE A 27 9.41 10.93 -19.67
C PHE A 27 8.31 10.73 -20.73
N ALA A 28 8.58 9.91 -21.75
CA ALA A 28 7.58 9.58 -22.76
C ALA A 28 6.28 9.05 -22.13
N GLY A 29 5.15 9.70 -22.43
CA GLY A 29 3.84 9.22 -22.01
C GLY A 29 3.50 9.37 -20.52
N LEU A 30 4.26 10.15 -19.75
CA LEU A 30 4.06 10.30 -18.29
C LEU A 30 2.63 10.72 -17.93
N ILE A 31 2.08 11.72 -18.63
CA ILE A 31 0.72 12.22 -18.34
C ILE A 31 -0.33 11.33 -19.00
N LYS A 32 -0.21 11.06 -20.30
CA LYS A 32 -1.23 10.36 -21.09
C LYS A 32 -1.37 8.89 -20.73
N GLN A 33 -0.27 8.19 -20.45
CA GLN A 33 -0.28 6.76 -20.09
C GLN A 33 0.11 6.51 -18.63
N GLY A 34 1.05 7.29 -18.09
CA GLY A 34 1.54 7.09 -16.73
C GLY A 34 0.46 7.32 -15.68
N ILE A 35 -0.20 8.49 -15.68
CA ILE A 35 -1.23 8.82 -14.67
C ILE A 35 -2.40 7.83 -14.69
N PRO A 36 -3.04 7.50 -15.84
CA PRO A 36 -4.10 6.49 -15.86
C PRO A 36 -3.65 5.12 -15.36
N ASN A 37 -2.41 4.71 -15.68
CA ASN A 37 -1.87 3.44 -15.20
C ASN A 37 -1.61 3.45 -13.69
N VAL A 38 -1.15 4.56 -13.12
CA VAL A 38 -0.99 4.71 -11.67
C VAL A 38 -2.35 4.59 -10.99
N ILE A 39 -3.36 5.31 -11.48
CA ILE A 39 -4.72 5.24 -10.92
C ILE A 39 -5.25 3.80 -10.99
N ARG A 40 -5.13 3.13 -12.14
CA ARG A 40 -5.54 1.73 -12.30
C ARG A 40 -4.87 0.84 -11.26
N ARG A 41 -3.53 0.91 -11.15
CA ARG A 41 -2.76 0.11 -10.18
C ARG A 41 -3.15 0.37 -8.73
N THR A 42 -3.39 1.64 -8.37
CA THR A 42 -3.84 1.99 -7.01
C THR A 42 -5.23 1.43 -6.73
N LYS A 43 -6.17 1.54 -7.69
CA LYS A 43 -7.53 1.00 -7.54
C LYS A 43 -7.52 -0.52 -7.41
N ASP A 44 -6.66 -1.22 -8.14
CA ASP A 44 -6.54 -2.68 -8.08
C ASP A 44 -6.03 -3.16 -6.70
N GLN A 45 -5.32 -2.31 -5.95
CA GLN A 45 -4.74 -2.66 -4.64
C GLN A 45 -5.50 -2.09 -3.45
N ILE A 46 -6.32 -1.05 -3.65
CA ILE A 46 -6.93 -0.30 -2.55
C ILE A 46 -7.79 -1.20 -1.65
N LEU A 47 -8.49 -2.19 -2.22
CA LEU A 47 -9.36 -3.08 -1.45
C LEU A 47 -8.59 -4.13 -0.63
N TYR A 48 -7.32 -4.39 -0.95
CA TYR A 48 -6.49 -5.31 -0.17
C TYR A 48 -5.77 -4.57 0.96
N VAL A 49 -5.36 -3.33 0.70
CA VAL A 49 -4.53 -2.54 1.60
C VAL A 49 -5.39 -1.71 2.56
N LEU A 50 -6.45 -1.05 2.07
CA LEU A 50 -7.22 -0.09 2.86
C LEU A 50 -8.01 -0.71 4.02
N PRO A 51 -8.71 -1.86 3.88
CA PRO A 51 -9.52 -2.40 4.97
C PRO A 51 -8.76 -2.66 6.28
N PRO A 52 -7.60 -3.34 6.31
CA PRO A 52 -6.89 -3.54 7.58
C PRO A 52 -6.44 -2.23 8.22
N PHE A 53 -6.05 -1.21 7.44
CA PHE A 53 -5.71 0.10 7.97
C PHE A 53 -6.92 0.80 8.60
N VAL A 54 -8.07 0.77 7.93
CA VAL A 54 -9.31 1.36 8.47
C VAL A 54 -9.72 0.67 9.76
N VAL A 55 -9.73 -0.66 9.79
CA VAL A 55 -10.07 -1.43 11.01
C VAL A 55 -9.12 -1.09 12.16
N THR A 56 -7.81 -1.02 11.89
CA THR A 56 -6.81 -0.69 12.91
C THR A 56 -7.03 0.71 13.46
N TYR A 57 -7.33 1.69 12.61
CA TYR A 57 -7.61 3.06 13.03
C TYR A 57 -8.87 3.15 13.90
N LEU A 58 -9.92 2.42 13.55
CA LEU A 58 -11.15 2.37 14.34
C LEU A 58 -10.92 1.74 15.72
N ILE A 59 -10.12 0.67 15.81
CA ILE A 59 -9.76 0.05 17.09
C ILE A 59 -8.95 1.03 17.95
N TYR A 60 -8.01 1.74 17.34
CA TYR A 60 -7.21 2.75 18.02
C TYR A 60 -8.08 3.88 18.61
N ASP A 61 -8.94 4.49 17.79
CA ASP A 61 -9.82 5.58 18.24
C ASP A 61 -10.80 5.12 19.33
N TRP A 62 -11.37 3.92 19.16
CA TRP A 62 -12.23 3.33 20.19
C TRP A 62 -11.48 3.11 21.50
N GLY A 63 -10.29 2.51 21.46
CA GLY A 63 -9.47 2.21 22.63
C GLY A 63 -9.08 3.48 23.40
N GLU A 64 -8.69 4.54 22.69
CA GLU A 64 -8.35 5.82 23.31
C GLU A 64 -9.57 6.46 23.99
N ARG A 65 -10.74 6.44 23.34
CA ARG A 65 -11.98 7.00 23.90
C ARG A 65 -12.46 6.23 25.12
N GLU A 66 -12.42 4.90 25.05
CA GLU A 66 -12.89 4.05 26.14
C GLU A 66 -11.95 4.14 27.35
N HIS A 67 -10.64 4.17 27.11
CA HIS A 67 -9.67 4.41 28.17
C HIS A 67 -9.93 5.75 28.86
N LYS A 68 -10.11 6.84 28.11
CA LYS A 68 -10.45 8.17 28.69
C LYS A 68 -11.75 8.15 29.49
N LYS A 69 -12.77 7.40 29.07
CA LYS A 69 -14.02 7.26 29.83
C LYS A 69 -13.82 6.47 31.12
N SER A 70 -13.08 5.36 31.06
CA SER A 70 -12.80 4.50 32.22
C SER A 70 -12.02 5.19 33.34
N MET A 71 -11.21 6.20 32.99
CA MET A 71 -10.47 7.00 33.97
C MET A 71 -11.35 8.05 34.69
N ARG A 72 -12.57 8.30 34.20
CA ARG A 72 -13.51 9.21 34.87
C ARG A 72 -14.25 8.46 35.96
N LYS A 73 -14.39 9.11 37.13
CA LYS A 73 -15.19 8.60 38.24
C LYS A 73 -16.66 8.49 37.81
N ASN A 74 -17.31 7.38 38.14
CA ASN A 74 -18.74 7.20 37.93
C ASN A 74 -19.52 7.78 39.13
N PRO A 75 -20.36 8.81 38.95
CA PRO A 75 -21.13 9.39 40.05
C PRO A 75 -22.09 8.40 40.74
N ALA A 76 -22.56 7.38 40.01
CA ALA A 76 -23.48 6.39 40.55
C ALA A 76 -22.85 5.50 41.65
N ASP A 77 -21.52 5.36 41.65
CA ASP A 77 -20.81 4.53 42.64
C ASP A 77 -20.83 5.19 44.04
N PHE A 78 -21.03 6.51 44.11
CA PHE A 78 -21.07 7.28 45.37
C PHE A 78 -22.50 7.63 45.81
N ALA A 79 -23.53 7.16 45.09
CA ALA A 79 -24.91 7.56 45.35
C ALA A 79 -25.50 6.96 46.64
N ASN A 80 -24.96 5.83 47.12
CA ASN A 80 -25.41 5.11 48.32
C ASN A 80 -24.32 5.04 49.40
N ASP A 81 -23.23 5.78 49.24
CA ASP A 81 -22.15 5.81 50.23
C ASP A 81 -22.57 6.77 51.36
N LYS A 82 -22.67 6.23 52.59
CA LYS A 82 -23.15 6.91 53.79
C LYS A 82 -22.09 6.84 54.88
#